data_AF-A0A915BES8-F1
#
_entry.id   AF-A0A915BES8-F1
#
_cell.length_a   1.000
_cell.length_b   1.000
_cell.length_c   1.000
_cell.angle_alpha   90.00
_cell.angle_beta   90.00
_cell.angle_gamma   90.00
#
_symmetry.space_group_name_H-M   'P 1'
#
loop_
_entity.id
_entity.type
_entity.pdbx_description
1 polymer ?
#
loop_
_entity_poly.entity_id
_entity_poly.type
_entity_poly.pdbx_seq_one_letter_code
_entity_poly.pdbx_strand_id
1 'polypeptide(L)'
;FKQLKEWNDGRTLIVFGGDLNIRDDEVGELPDGFLDAWVAAGSNPKCKFTWDTRLNDNKEAGGARCRFDRLFFHGGGVFSSVNFSFEGQSRIRRTLCFPSDHWAIVAKIH
;
A
#
# COMPACT_ATOMS: atom_id res chain seq x y z
N PHE A 1 0.38 -16.45 2.82
CA PHE A 1 -0.75 -15.89 3.60
C PHE A 1 -1.36 -16.89 4.61
N LYS A 2 -0.58 -17.54 5.49
CA LYS A 2 -1.12 -18.55 6.43
C LYS A 2 -2.05 -17.92 7.48
N GLN A 3 -1.57 -16.88 8.18
CA GLN A 3 -2.33 -16.24 9.26
C GLN A 3 -3.64 -15.62 8.79
N LEU A 4 -3.65 -15.03 7.58
CA LEU A 4 -4.86 -14.45 6.99
C LEU A 4 -5.95 -15.50 6.78
N LYS A 5 -5.59 -16.72 6.36
CA LYS A 5 -6.54 -17.83 6.21
C LYS A 5 -7.05 -18.32 7.57
N GLU A 6 -6.14 -18.43 8.53
CA GLU A 6 -6.45 -18.93 9.88
C GLU A 6 -7.35 -17.99 10.68
N TRP A 7 -7.16 -16.67 10.54
CA TRP A 7 -7.96 -15.65 11.25
C TRP A 7 -9.22 -15.23 10.50
N ASN A 8 -9.41 -15.65 9.24
CA ASN A 8 -10.58 -15.28 8.48
C ASN A 8 -11.83 -16.05 8.94
N ASP A 9 -12.67 -15.39 9.72
CA ASP A 9 -13.98 -15.87 10.14
C ASP A 9 -15.14 -15.38 9.24
N GLY A 10 -14.80 -14.64 8.18
CA GLY A 10 -15.74 -14.04 7.23
C GLY A 10 -16.47 -12.79 7.75
N ARG A 11 -16.26 -12.38 9.02
CA ARG A 11 -17.05 -11.33 9.71
C ARG A 11 -16.21 -10.23 10.33
N THR A 12 -14.93 -10.50 10.56
CA THR A 12 -13.98 -9.56 11.14
C THR A 12 -13.26 -8.78 10.03
N LEU A 13 -13.09 -7.47 10.25
CA LEU A 13 -12.19 -6.66 9.43
C LEU A 13 -10.75 -7.08 9.71
N ILE A 14 -10.06 -7.60 8.68
CA ILE A 14 -8.65 -7.97 8.78
C ILE A 14 -7.86 -7.06 7.85
N VAL A 15 -6.77 -6.48 8.36
CA VAL A 15 -5.85 -5.64 7.60
C VAL A 15 -4.44 -6.24 7.73
N PHE A 16 -3.76 -6.40 6.61
CA PHE A 16 -2.37 -6.83 6.53
C PHE A 16 -1.62 -5.92 5.58
N GLY A 17 -0.48 -5.39 6.02
CA GLY A 17 0.29 -4.49 5.17
C GLY A 17 1.50 -3.91 5.89
N GLY A 18 2.11 -2.94 5.23
CA GLY A 18 3.36 -2.31 5.62
C GLY A 18 4.30 -2.24 4.42
N ASP A 19 5.59 -2.01 4.69
CA ASP A 19 6.64 -2.18 3.68
C ASP A 19 6.91 -3.67 3.46
N LEU A 20 6.38 -4.20 2.37
CA LEU A 20 6.50 -5.62 2.03
C LEU A 20 7.72 -5.91 1.15
N ASN A 21 8.40 -4.87 0.64
CA ASN A 21 9.51 -4.98 -0.31
C ASN A 21 9.22 -5.87 -1.55
N ILE A 22 7.94 -6.07 -1.88
CA ILE A 22 7.49 -7.07 -2.86
C ILE A 22 7.26 -6.46 -4.25
N ARG A 23 7.63 -7.19 -5.30
CA ARG A 23 7.34 -6.86 -6.70
C ARG A 23 5.95 -7.34 -7.09
N ASP A 24 5.42 -6.82 -8.20
CA ASP A 24 4.06 -7.15 -8.62
C ASP A 24 3.90 -8.64 -8.96
N ASP A 25 4.93 -9.29 -9.50
CA ASP A 25 4.99 -10.72 -9.86
C ASP A 25 5.33 -11.65 -8.68
N GLU A 26 5.79 -11.10 -7.56
CA GLU A 26 6.05 -11.85 -6.33
C GLU A 26 4.80 -12.00 -5.46
N VAL A 27 3.72 -11.26 -5.75
CA VAL A 27 2.44 -11.42 -5.05
C VAL A 27 1.80 -12.74 -5.48
N GLY A 28 1.89 -13.74 -4.62
CA GLY A 28 1.14 -14.98 -4.78
C GLY A 28 -0.37 -14.79 -4.66
N GLU A 29 -1.12 -15.86 -4.82
CA GLU A 29 -2.58 -15.84 -4.72
C GLU A 29 -3.04 -15.38 -3.32
N LEU A 30 -3.84 -14.31 -3.28
CA LEU A 30 -4.48 -13.84 -2.05
C LEU A 30 -5.53 -14.86 -1.58
N PRO A 31 -5.72 -15.03 -0.25
CA PRO A 31 -6.85 -15.79 0.26
C PRO A 31 -8.19 -15.22 -0.21
N ASP A 32 -9.21 -16.07 -0.30
CA ASP A 32 -10.55 -15.66 -0.70
C ASP A 32 -11.08 -14.47 0.12
N GLY A 33 -11.65 -13.50 -0.59
CA GLY A 33 -12.20 -12.28 -0.02
C GLY A 33 -11.17 -11.21 0.39
N PHE A 34 -9.87 -11.51 0.36
CA PHE A 34 -8.84 -10.47 0.55
C PHE A 34 -8.61 -9.70 -0.75
N LEU A 35 -8.48 -8.39 -0.62
CA LEU A 35 -8.25 -7.45 -1.72
C LEU A 35 -7.00 -6.62 -1.46
N ASP A 36 -6.23 -6.33 -2.52
CA ASP A 36 -5.21 -5.28 -2.51
C ASP A 36 -5.92 -3.90 -2.56
N ALA A 37 -5.69 -3.06 -1.56
CA ALA A 37 -6.40 -1.79 -1.41
C ALA A 37 -6.17 -0.81 -2.57
N TRP A 38 -4.96 -0.76 -3.16
CA TRP A 38 -4.70 0.11 -4.31
C TRP A 38 -5.41 -0.41 -5.56
N VAL A 39 -5.40 -1.74 -5.76
CA VAL A 39 -6.09 -2.37 -6.90
C VAL A 39 -7.59 -2.16 -6.78
N ALA A 40 -8.17 -2.46 -5.62
CA ALA A 40 -9.60 -2.33 -5.33
C ALA A 40 -10.09 -0.87 -5.37
N ALA A 41 -9.23 0.11 -5.07
CA ALA A 41 -9.52 1.53 -5.23
C ALA A 41 -9.46 2.03 -6.69
N GLY A 42 -9.28 1.13 -7.67
CA GLY A 42 -9.26 1.46 -9.10
C GLY A 42 -7.87 1.67 -9.69
N SER A 43 -6.81 1.24 -9.01
CA SER A 43 -5.44 1.19 -9.57
C SER A 43 -4.92 2.54 -10.10
N ASN A 44 -5.21 3.64 -9.40
CA ASN A 44 -4.83 4.98 -9.85
C ASN A 44 -3.30 5.10 -10.02
N PRO A 45 -2.79 5.40 -11.23
CA PRO A 45 -1.34 5.44 -11.49
C PRO A 45 -0.63 6.55 -10.72
N LYS A 46 -1.33 7.62 -10.31
CA LYS A 46 -0.77 8.69 -9.48
C LYS A 46 -0.39 8.23 -8.07
N CYS A 47 -1.02 7.16 -7.58
CA CYS A 47 -0.78 6.59 -6.26
C CYS A 47 -0.25 5.15 -6.35
N LYS A 48 0.52 4.81 -7.40
CA LYS A 48 1.05 3.46 -7.61
C LYS A 48 2.37 3.20 -6.88
N PHE A 49 3.34 4.10 -7.00
CA PHE A 49 4.71 3.85 -6.54
C PHE A 49 4.94 4.53 -5.19
N THR A 50 5.00 3.75 -4.13
CA THR A 50 5.19 4.24 -2.75
C THR A 50 6.65 4.57 -2.48
N TRP A 51 7.57 3.94 -3.21
CA TRP A 51 8.97 4.30 -3.23
C TRP A 51 9.36 4.71 -4.65
N ASP A 52 9.67 5.98 -4.86
CA ASP A 52 9.86 6.57 -6.19
C ASP A 52 11.03 7.54 -6.21
N THR A 53 12.22 7.06 -6.59
CA THR A 53 13.44 7.89 -6.64
C THR A 53 13.49 8.88 -7.79
N ARG A 54 12.41 9.00 -8.59
CA ARG A 54 12.25 10.09 -9.57
C ARG A 54 11.56 11.31 -8.96
N LEU A 55 10.76 11.11 -7.90
CA LEU A 55 9.98 12.15 -7.22
C LEU A 55 10.49 12.44 -5.80
N ASN A 56 11.08 11.43 -5.16
CA ASN A 56 11.69 11.51 -3.85
C ASN A 56 13.22 11.44 -4.00
N ASP A 57 13.92 12.50 -3.58
CA ASP A 57 15.37 12.64 -3.69
C ASP A 57 16.10 12.38 -2.36
N ASN A 58 15.42 11.80 -1.36
CA ASN A 58 16.09 11.40 -0.13
C ASN A 58 17.13 10.28 -0.37
N LYS A 59 17.02 9.53 -1.48
CA LYS A 59 17.97 8.50 -1.90
C LYS A 59 18.20 8.52 -3.41
N GLU A 60 19.41 8.19 -3.83
CA GLU A 60 19.79 8.04 -5.24
C GLU A 60 19.77 6.56 -5.65
N ALA A 61 18.90 6.20 -6.61
CA ALA A 61 18.80 4.82 -7.10
C ALA A 61 18.47 4.72 -8.59
N GLY A 62 19.04 5.61 -9.41
CA GLY A 62 18.91 5.55 -10.87
C GLY A 62 17.47 5.67 -11.39
N GLY A 63 16.57 6.31 -10.64
CA GLY A 63 15.17 6.47 -11.02
C GLY A 63 14.34 5.19 -10.89
N ALA A 64 14.76 4.25 -10.04
CA ALA A 64 13.98 3.08 -9.65
C ALA A 64 12.68 3.47 -8.92
N ARG A 65 11.63 2.68 -9.16
CA ARG A 65 10.28 2.90 -8.63
C ARG A 65 9.65 1.57 -8.27
N CYS A 66 9.12 1.47 -7.06
CA CYS A 66 8.50 0.24 -6.57
C CYS A 66 7.23 0.56 -5.76
N ARG A 67 6.31 -0.41 -5.73
CA ARG A 67 5.15 -0.40 -4.85
C ARG A 67 5.42 -1.34 -3.68
N PHE A 68 6.38 -0.95 -2.85
CA PHE A 68 6.83 -1.76 -1.73
C PHE A 68 5.80 -1.78 -0.60
N ASP A 69 5.20 -0.62 -0.33
CA ASP A 69 4.19 -0.47 0.70
C ASP A 69 2.83 -0.89 0.13
N ARG A 70 2.22 -1.90 0.74
CA ARG A 70 0.91 -2.43 0.31
C ARG A 70 0.03 -2.64 1.52
N LEU A 71 -1.28 -2.57 1.29
CA LEU A 71 -2.31 -2.92 2.26
C LEU A 71 -3.28 -3.87 1.59
N PHE A 72 -3.46 -5.03 2.20
CA PHE A 72 -4.45 -6.02 1.86
C PHE A 72 -5.51 -6.07 2.96
N PHE A 73 -6.77 -6.22 2.59
CA PHE A 73 -7.85 -6.25 3.56
C PHE A 73 -8.94 -7.25 3.20
N HIS A 74 -9.61 -7.79 4.23
CA HIS A 74 -10.87 -8.51 4.13
C HIS A 74 -11.92 -7.73 4.91
N GLY A 75 -13.01 -7.34 4.25
CA GLY A 75 -14.00 -6.41 4.81
C GLY A 75 -15.00 -7.01 5.80
N GLY A 76 -14.86 -8.29 6.16
CA GLY A 76 -15.71 -8.96 7.15
C GLY A 76 -17.19 -9.03 6.74
N GLY A 77 -17.48 -9.01 5.44
CA GLY A 77 -18.84 -8.97 4.90
C GLY A 77 -19.60 -7.65 5.12
N VAL A 78 -18.97 -6.65 5.77
CA VAL A 78 -19.55 -5.32 6.02
C VAL A 78 -18.98 -4.30 5.06
N PHE A 79 -17.64 -4.24 4.98
CA PHE A 79 -16.94 -3.30 4.12
C PHE A 79 -16.70 -3.94 2.75
N SER A 80 -17.00 -3.22 1.68
CA SER A 80 -16.92 -3.72 0.30
C SER A 80 -16.16 -2.79 -0.65
N SER A 81 -15.78 -1.60 -0.19
CA SER A 81 -15.10 -0.60 -1.00
C SER A 81 -13.95 0.07 -0.25
N VAL A 82 -13.03 0.68 -0.99
CA VAL A 82 -11.87 1.36 -0.41
C VAL A 82 -11.49 2.58 -1.23
N ASN A 83 -11.14 3.67 -0.55
CA ASN A 83 -10.36 4.74 -1.15
C ASN A 83 -8.89 4.58 -0.77
N PHE A 84 -8.01 4.92 -1.70
CA PHE A 84 -6.56 4.81 -1.52
C PHE A 84 -5.89 6.11 -1.97
N SER A 85 -5.01 6.64 -1.14
CA SER A 85 -4.21 7.83 -1.42
C SER A 85 -2.84 7.73 -0.77
N PHE A 86 -1.99 8.69 -1.08
CA PHE A 86 -0.71 8.89 -0.43
C PHE A 86 -0.73 10.09 0.51
N GLU A 87 0.14 10.05 1.52
CA GLU A 87 0.47 11.14 2.42
C GLU A 87 1.99 11.30 2.55
N GLY A 88 2.43 12.40 3.16
CA GLY A 88 3.86 12.64 3.40
C GLY A 88 4.66 13.10 2.18
N GLN A 89 3.99 13.60 1.13
CA GLN A 89 4.62 14.13 -0.09
C GLN A 89 5.13 15.57 0.02
N SER A 90 5.02 16.20 1.20
CA SER A 90 5.49 17.57 1.41
C SER A 90 6.91 17.59 1.94
N ARG A 91 7.80 18.37 1.31
CA ARG A 91 9.16 18.58 1.82
C ARG A 91 9.16 19.33 3.14
N ILE A 92 10.05 18.92 4.03
CA ILE A 92 10.34 19.60 5.28
C ILE A 92 11.19 20.83 4.96
N ARG A 93 10.66 22.03 5.21
CA ARG A 93 11.31 23.29 4.84
C ARG A 93 12.72 23.49 5.41
N ARG A 94 12.99 22.98 6.61
CA ARG A 94 14.26 23.21 7.31
C ARG A 94 15.39 22.33 6.79
N THR A 95 15.09 21.08 6.46
CA THR A 95 16.08 20.07 6.03
C THR A 95 16.07 19.84 4.53
N LEU A 96 15.09 20.40 3.82
CA LEU A 96 14.89 20.30 2.38
C LEU A 96 14.71 18.87 1.85
N CYS A 97 14.49 17.90 2.73
CA CYS A 97 14.16 16.51 2.42
C CYS A 97 12.67 16.22 2.62
N PHE A 98 12.20 15.10 2.08
CA PHE A 98 10.90 14.53 2.44
C PHE A 98 10.97 13.85 3.82
N PRO A 99 9.83 13.64 4.51
CA PRO A 99 9.80 12.95 5.81
C PRO A 99 10.39 11.52 5.78
N SER A 100 10.29 10.84 4.64
CA SER A 100 10.80 9.50 4.39
C SER A 100 11.17 9.40 2.89
N ASP A 101 11.98 8.41 2.51
CA ASP A 101 12.15 8.02 1.10
C ASP A 101 10.93 7.25 0.54
N HIS A 102 9.99 6.87 1.40
CA HIS A 102 8.69 6.31 1.04
C HIS A 102 7.55 7.33 1.22
N TRP A 103 6.54 7.26 0.36
CA TRP A 103 5.24 7.88 0.57
C TRP A 103 4.39 7.01 1.48
N ALA A 104 3.73 7.62 2.46
CA ALA A 104 2.80 6.90 3.32
C ALA A 104 1.55 6.53 2.51
N ILE A 105 1.01 5.33 2.72
CA ILE A 105 -0.27 4.91 2.16
C ILE A 105 -1.40 5.18 3.14
N VAL A 106 -2.53 5.66 2.64
CA VAL A 106 -3.76 5.82 3.41
C VAL A 106 -4.88 5.09 2.70
N ALA A 107 -5.54 4.18 3.42
CA ALA A 107 -6.70 3.45 2.96
C ALA A 107 -7.90 3.76 3.85
N LYS A 108 -9.00 4.22 3.24
CA LYS A 108 -10.30 4.37 3.92
C LYS A 108 -11.22 3.26 3.42
N ILE A 109 -11.52 2.30 4.30
CA ILE A 109 -12.33 1.11 4.02
C ILE A 109 -13.79 1.42 4.39
N HIS A 110 -14.73 1.16 3.47
CA HIS A 110 -16.17 1.40 3.62
C HIS A 110 -17.02 0.19 3.27
#